data_AF-A0A196NMX0-F1
#
_entry.id   AF-A0A196NMX0-F1
#
_cell.length_a   1.000
_cell.length_b   1.000
_cell.length_c   1.000
_cell.angle_alpha   90.00
_cell.angle_beta   90.00
_cell.angle_gamma   90.00
#
_symmetry.space_group_name_H-M   'P 1'
#
loop_
_entity.id
_entity.type
_entity.pdbx_description
1 polymer ?
#
loop_
_entity_poly.entity_id
_entity_poly.type
_entity_poly.pdbx_seq_one_letter_code
_entity_poly.pdbx_strand_id
1 'polypeptide(L)'
;MFDSQRAQPDLPLGQPLPATEKQMSYARILSSKTGVALPRGIERDRTALSAWIEAHKAAPPAGRFANYPSSKQVAFAERIARLKRDTVPPECFRDKTLMSRWIDSNKPR
;
A
#
# COMPACT_ATOMS: atom_id res chain seq x y z
N MET A 1 -40.84 30.55 31.67
CA MET A 1 -40.80 29.09 31.39
C MET A 1 -39.51 28.81 30.64
N PHE A 2 -38.92 27.65 30.90
CA PHE A 2 -37.51 27.31 30.78
C PHE A 2 -36.78 27.65 29.47
N ASP A 3 -35.53 28.02 29.70
CA ASP A 3 -34.42 28.32 28.81
C ASP A 3 -33.92 27.06 28.05
N SER A 4 -33.10 27.31 27.02
CA SER A 4 -32.07 26.40 26.49
C SER A 4 -32.48 25.32 25.48
N GLN A 5 -32.53 25.69 24.19
CA GLN A 5 -32.18 24.76 23.10
C GLN A 5 -30.66 24.51 23.17
N ARG A 6 -30.27 23.45 23.86
CA ARG A 6 -28.87 22.99 23.98
C ARG A 6 -28.26 22.81 22.60
N ALA A 7 -27.19 23.55 22.33
CA ALA A 7 -26.22 23.21 21.30
C ALA A 7 -25.82 21.74 21.46
N GLN A 8 -25.91 20.98 20.38
CA GLN A 8 -25.45 19.60 20.34
C GLN A 8 -23.97 19.57 20.72
N PRO A 9 -23.55 18.71 21.66
CA PRO A 9 -22.13 18.54 21.94
C PRO A 9 -21.48 17.92 20.70
N ASP A 10 -20.50 18.65 20.19
CA ASP A 10 -19.53 18.23 19.18
C ASP A 10 -19.11 16.78 19.47
N LEU A 11 -19.42 15.86 18.55
CA LEU A 11 -18.93 14.49 18.62
C LEU A 11 -17.41 14.53 18.74
N PRO A 12 -16.77 13.73 19.62
CA PRO A 12 -15.33 13.70 19.66
C PRO A 12 -14.85 13.15 18.31
N LEU A 13 -14.35 14.02 17.44
CA LEU A 13 -13.55 13.64 16.28
C LEU A 13 -12.44 12.77 16.84
N GLY A 14 -12.58 11.45 16.62
CA GLY A 14 -11.82 10.44 17.35
C GLY A 14 -10.34 10.79 17.39
N GLN A 15 -9.76 10.77 18.59
CA GLN A 15 -8.36 11.11 18.77
C GLN A 15 -7.50 10.33 17.74
N PRO A 16 -6.58 11.00 17.03
CA PRO A 16 -5.78 10.35 16.01
C PRO A 16 -5.04 9.18 16.64
N LEU A 17 -5.30 7.99 16.10
CA LEU A 17 -4.65 6.77 16.57
C LEU A 17 -3.16 6.83 16.20
N PRO A 18 -2.27 6.37 17.09
CA PRO A 18 -0.85 6.35 16.80
C PRO A 18 -0.55 5.45 15.60
N ALA A 19 0.50 5.81 14.88
CA ALA A 19 1.02 5.04 13.76
C ALA A 19 1.46 3.65 14.22
N THR A 20 1.13 2.63 13.41
CA THR A 20 1.62 1.27 13.67
C THR A 20 3.12 1.17 13.39
N GLU A 21 3.81 0.27 14.08
CA GLU A 21 5.25 0.02 13.88
C GLU A 21 5.60 -0.31 12.42
N LYS A 22 4.72 -1.06 11.72
CA LYS A 22 4.87 -1.37 10.30
C LYS A 22 4.81 -0.12 9.41
N GLN A 23 3.93 0.83 9.72
CA GLN A 23 3.86 2.09 8.97
C GLN A 23 5.08 2.95 9.25
N MET A 24 5.54 3.04 10.50
CA MET A 24 6.75 3.79 10.87
C MET A 24 8.01 3.23 10.21
N SER A 25 8.18 1.91 10.20
CA SER A 25 9.34 1.29 9.53
C SER A 25 9.31 1.54 8.03
N TYR A 26 8.14 1.41 7.39
CA TYR A 26 8.00 1.69 5.96
C TYR A 26 8.26 3.18 5.63
N ALA A 27 7.73 4.09 6.45
CA ALA A 27 7.92 5.52 6.25
C ALA A 27 9.40 5.94 6.44
N ARG A 28 10.13 5.33 7.37
CA ARG A 28 11.58 5.52 7.53
C ARG A 28 12.38 5.04 6.32
N ILE A 29 12.04 3.87 5.78
CA ILE A 29 12.67 3.35 4.56
C ILE A 29 12.40 4.32 3.38
N LEU A 30 11.16 4.81 3.28
CA LEU A 30 10.78 5.73 2.21
C LEU A 30 11.49 7.09 2.35
N SER A 31 11.60 7.61 3.57
CA SER A 31 12.36 8.82 3.90
C SER A 31 13.84 8.67 3.52
N SER A 32 14.46 7.54 3.88
CA SER A 32 15.86 7.27 3.51
C SER A 32 16.07 7.12 2.01
N LYS A 33 15.10 6.55 1.28
CA LYS A 33 15.18 6.38 -0.19
C LYS A 33 14.94 7.66 -0.97
N THR A 34 14.01 8.49 -0.51
CA THR A 34 13.59 9.71 -1.21
C THR A 34 14.37 10.95 -0.75
N GLY A 35 15.07 10.87 0.39
CA GLY A 35 15.72 12.00 1.04
C GLY A 35 14.75 12.96 1.74
N VAL A 36 13.45 12.66 1.76
CA VAL A 36 12.44 13.51 2.40
C VAL A 36 12.30 13.15 3.87
N ALA A 37 12.53 14.11 4.76
CA ALA A 37 12.40 13.92 6.20
C ALA A 37 10.93 13.69 6.62
N LEU A 38 10.73 12.84 7.63
CA LEU A 38 9.42 12.64 8.24
C LEU A 38 8.98 13.91 9.00
N PRO A 39 7.73 14.39 8.81
CA PRO A 39 7.21 15.51 9.59
C PRO A 39 7.23 15.22 11.10
N ARG A 40 7.54 16.22 11.91
CA ARG A 40 7.60 16.07 13.38
C ARG A 40 6.23 15.70 13.94
N GLY A 41 6.18 14.65 14.77
CA GLY A 41 4.95 14.22 15.44
C GLY A 41 4.00 13.40 14.56
N ILE A 42 4.38 13.07 13.32
CA ILE A 42 3.57 12.24 12.42
C ILE A 42 3.31 10.83 12.99
N GLU A 43 4.12 10.36 13.95
CA GLU A 43 3.87 9.09 14.63
C GLU A 43 2.57 9.08 15.48
N ARG A 44 2.04 10.26 15.83
CA ARG A 44 0.82 10.39 16.64
C ARG A 44 -0.46 10.27 15.82
N ASP A 45 -0.33 10.32 14.50
CA ASP A 45 -1.47 10.26 13.59
C ASP A 45 -1.20 9.27 12.45
N ARG A 46 -1.80 8.07 12.58
CA ARG A 46 -1.72 7.03 11.55
C ARG A 46 -2.26 7.49 10.20
N THR A 47 -3.24 8.38 10.18
CA THR A 47 -3.89 8.84 8.93
C THR A 47 -2.98 9.80 8.20
N ALA A 48 -2.39 10.77 8.93
CA ALA A 48 -1.36 11.65 8.40
C ALA A 48 -0.14 10.86 7.91
N LEU A 49 0.32 9.85 8.66
CA LEU A 49 1.43 9.01 8.23
C LEU A 49 1.09 8.22 6.96
N SER A 50 -0.12 7.67 6.87
CA SER A 50 -0.57 6.95 5.68
C SER A 50 -0.64 7.87 4.46
N ALA A 51 -1.19 9.07 4.61
CA ALA A 51 -1.26 10.05 3.53
C ALA A 51 0.14 10.50 3.07
N TRP A 52 1.06 10.73 4.01
CA TRP A 52 2.45 11.04 3.69
C TRP A 52 3.11 9.88 2.93
N ILE A 53 2.92 8.64 3.38
CA ILE A 53 3.42 7.45 2.70
C ILE A 53 2.89 7.39 1.26
N GLU A 54 1.58 7.54 1.04
CA GLU A 54 1.02 7.49 -0.32
C GLU A 54 1.56 8.59 -1.23
N ALA A 55 1.73 9.81 -0.70
CA ALA A 55 2.29 10.93 -1.46
C ALA A 55 3.76 10.75 -1.84
N HIS A 56 4.53 10.02 -1.02
CA HIS A 56 5.97 9.81 -1.23
C HIS A 56 6.32 8.44 -1.79
N LYS A 57 5.33 7.55 -1.96
CA LYS A 57 5.52 6.29 -2.66
C LYS A 57 5.92 6.57 -4.10
N ALA A 58 6.77 5.71 -4.65
CA ALA A 58 7.09 5.77 -6.07
C ALA A 58 5.79 5.77 -6.88
N ALA A 59 5.66 6.73 -7.79
CA ALA A 59 4.48 6.83 -8.64
C ALA A 59 4.23 5.46 -9.31
N PRO A 60 2.96 5.02 -9.39
CA PRO A 60 2.63 3.84 -10.17
C PRO A 60 3.22 3.99 -11.56
N PRO A 61 3.74 2.89 -12.16
CA PRO A 61 4.24 2.94 -13.53
C PRO A 61 3.15 3.54 -14.43
N ALA A 62 3.43 4.69 -15.01
CA ALA A 62 2.51 5.42 -15.88
C ALA A 62 2.83 5.10 -17.36
N GLY A 63 1.82 5.19 -18.22
CA GLY A 63 1.97 4.98 -19.67
C GLY A 63 1.83 3.52 -20.13
N ARG A 64 2.44 3.17 -21.25
CA ARG A 64 2.21 1.91 -21.99
C ARG A 64 2.45 0.62 -21.19
N PHE A 65 3.26 0.69 -20.13
CA PHE A 65 3.63 -0.45 -19.28
C PHE A 65 2.86 -0.47 -17.94
N ALA A 66 1.93 0.45 -17.70
CA ALA A 66 1.16 0.53 -16.45
C ALA A 66 0.35 -0.75 -16.13
N ASN A 67 -0.01 -1.48 -17.19
CA ASN A 67 -0.75 -2.73 -17.11
C ASN A 67 0.17 -3.96 -16.99
N TYR A 68 1.48 -3.83 -17.24
CA TYR A 68 2.39 -4.96 -17.17
C TYR A 68 2.66 -5.34 -15.70
N PRO A 69 2.84 -6.63 -15.38
CA PRO A 69 3.24 -7.07 -14.06
C PRO A 69 4.61 -6.51 -13.68
N SER A 70 4.81 -6.28 -12.39
CA SER A 70 6.14 -5.90 -11.87
C SER A 70 7.14 -7.05 -12.01
N SER A 71 8.44 -6.74 -12.14
CA SER A 71 9.51 -7.75 -12.18
C SER A 71 9.46 -8.70 -10.97
N LYS A 72 9.02 -8.19 -9.81
CA LYS A 72 8.82 -9.00 -8.60
C LYS A 72 7.69 -10.02 -8.76
N GLN A 73 6.57 -9.63 -9.38
CA GLN A 73 5.48 -10.55 -9.69
C GLN A 73 5.94 -11.62 -10.68
N VAL A 74 6.64 -11.22 -11.75
CA VAL A 74 7.18 -12.15 -12.75
C VAL A 74 8.12 -13.17 -12.10
N ALA A 75 9.12 -12.72 -11.33
CA ALA A 75 10.06 -13.63 -10.66
C ALA A 75 9.37 -14.58 -9.67
N PHE A 76 8.32 -14.13 -8.99
CA PHE A 76 7.54 -14.99 -8.10
C PHE A 76 6.72 -16.01 -8.89
N ALA A 77 6.10 -15.60 -9.99
CA ALA A 77 5.34 -16.49 -10.85
C ALA A 77 6.23 -17.56 -11.49
N GLU A 78 7.40 -17.18 -12.00
CA GLU A 78 8.41 -18.09 -12.55
C GLU A 78 8.89 -19.11 -11.50
N ARG A 79 9.11 -18.68 -10.26
CA ARG A 79 9.47 -19.59 -9.17
C ARG A 79 8.36 -20.62 -8.91
N ILE A 80 7.10 -20.19 -8.90
CA ILE A 80 5.94 -21.09 -8.74
C ILE A 80 5.88 -22.07 -9.92
N ALA A 81 5.98 -21.57 -11.15
CA ALA A 81 5.95 -22.35 -12.38
C ALA A 81 7.03 -23.44 -12.36
N ARG A 82 8.27 -23.07 -12.00
CA ARG A 82 9.39 -24.01 -11.84
C ARG A 82 9.12 -25.08 -10.77
N LEU A 83 8.55 -24.71 -9.63
CA LEU A 83 8.20 -25.65 -8.56
C LEU A 83 7.12 -26.64 -9.01
N LYS A 84 6.12 -26.17 -9.76
CA LYS A 84 5.02 -26.98 -10.28
C LYS A 84 5.35 -27.71 -11.58
N ARG A 85 6.54 -27.50 -12.15
CA ARG A 85 6.96 -27.97 -13.48
C ARG A 85 5.98 -27.55 -14.58
N ASP A 86 5.44 -26.35 -14.43
CA ASP A 86 4.51 -25.72 -15.37
C ASP A 86 5.11 -24.41 -15.90
N THR A 87 4.40 -23.71 -16.76
CA THR A 87 4.81 -22.41 -17.33
C THR A 87 3.79 -21.32 -17.00
N VAL A 88 4.24 -20.07 -16.93
CA VAL A 88 3.35 -18.93 -16.77
C VAL A 88 2.73 -18.60 -18.13
N PRO A 89 1.40 -18.51 -18.26
CA PRO A 89 0.77 -18.17 -19.53
C PRO A 89 1.20 -16.79 -20.07
N PRO A 90 1.43 -16.62 -21.39
CA PRO A 90 1.93 -15.38 -22.00
C PRO A 90 1.07 -14.13 -21.70
N GLU A 91 -0.24 -14.30 -21.57
CA GLU A 91 -1.20 -13.24 -21.26
C GLU A 91 -0.95 -12.61 -19.88
N CYS A 92 -0.41 -13.39 -18.92
CA CYS A 92 -0.07 -12.88 -17.60
C CYS A 92 1.04 -11.82 -17.68
N PHE A 93 1.94 -11.90 -18.66
CA PHE A 93 3.03 -10.93 -18.82
C PHE A 93 2.57 -9.57 -19.38
N ARG A 94 1.33 -9.48 -19.87
CA ARG A 94 0.75 -8.23 -20.40
C ARG A 94 -0.22 -7.56 -19.44
N ASP A 95 -0.71 -8.31 -18.44
CA ASP A 95 -1.68 -7.83 -17.46
C ASP A 95 -1.29 -8.27 -16.03
N LYS A 96 -0.96 -7.28 -15.20
CA LYS A 96 -0.60 -7.45 -13.78
C LYS A 96 -1.71 -8.09 -12.95
N THR A 97 -2.97 -7.91 -13.33
CA THR A 97 -4.13 -8.48 -12.64
C THR A 97 -4.26 -9.95 -12.96
N LEU A 98 -4.09 -10.35 -14.23
CA LEU A 98 -4.02 -11.76 -14.64
C LEU A 98 -2.84 -12.46 -13.97
N MET A 99 -1.66 -11.82 -13.95
CA MET A 99 -0.49 -12.33 -13.25
C MET A 99 -0.78 -12.55 -11.75
N SER A 100 -1.41 -11.59 -11.07
CA SER A 100 -1.77 -11.74 -9.66
C SER A 100 -2.72 -12.92 -9.43
N ARG A 101 -3.78 -13.04 -10.23
CA ARG A 101 -4.74 -14.15 -10.14
C ARG A 101 -4.09 -15.51 -10.38
N TRP A 102 -3.19 -15.59 -11.36
CA TRP A 102 -2.43 -16.81 -11.64
C TRP A 102 -1.52 -17.18 -10.47
N ILE A 103 -0.79 -16.20 -9.91
CA ILE A 103 0.06 -16.40 -8.72
C ILE A 103 -0.78 -16.91 -7.54
N ASP A 104 -1.91 -16.26 -7.24
CA ASP A 104 -2.75 -16.62 -6.10
C ASP A 104 -3.34 -18.03 -6.24
N SER A 105 -3.70 -18.42 -7.46
CA SER A 105 -4.21 -19.77 -7.77
C SER A 105 -3.13 -20.85 -7.67
N ASN A 106 -1.87 -20.50 -7.88
CA ASN A 106 -0.76 -21.46 -7.95
C ASN A 106 0.19 -21.39 -6.74
N LYS A 107 -0.11 -20.54 -5.75
CA LYS A 107 0.72 -20.34 -4.57
C LYS A 107 0.91 -21.67 -3.83
N PRO A 108 2.15 -22.07 -3.52
CA PRO A 108 2.40 -23.29 -2.76
C PRO A 108 1.74 -23.16 -1.38
N ARG A 109 0.94 -24.15 -1.00
CA ARG A 109 0.34 -24.28 0.34
C ARG A 109 1.35 -24.86 1.32
#